data_AF-A0A9Q1DQP8-F1
#
_entry.id   AF-A0A9Q1DQP8-F1
#
_cell.length_a   1.000
_cell.length_b   1.000
_cell.length_c   1.000
_cell.angle_alpha   90.00
_cell.angle_beta   90.00
_cell.angle_gamma   90.00
#
_symmetry.space_group_name_H-M   'P 1'
#
loop_
_entity.id
_entity.type
_entity.pdbx_description
1 polymer ?
#
loop_
_entity_poly.entity_id
_entity_poly.type
_entity_poly.pdbx_seq_one_letter_code
_entity_poly.pdbx_strand_id
1 'polypeptide(L)'
;MPEHGFLSAMAMTVCMLMTCDASVWLSAPATVHLEQDSSTNVTIVSSAPLNVTVVIGINITYASTNDRIVELPEVMDVTCALHLP
;
A
#
# COMPACT_ATOMS: atom_id res chain seq x y z
N MET A 1 -26.43 -24.43 34.75
CA MET A 1 -25.30 -23.48 34.80
C MET A 1 -24.82 -23.23 33.37
N PRO A 2 -25.52 -22.36 32.61
CA PRO A 2 -25.28 -22.09 31.19
C PRO A 2 -24.16 -21.04 30.93
N GLU A 3 -23.62 -20.43 31.99
CA GLU A 3 -22.63 -19.34 31.91
C GLU A 3 -21.27 -19.75 31.32
N HIS A 4 -20.85 -20.99 31.52
CA HIS A 4 -19.56 -21.49 31.02
C HIS A 4 -19.53 -21.67 29.49
N GLY A 5 -20.65 -22.12 28.91
CA GLY A 5 -20.79 -22.28 27.46
C GLY A 5 -20.82 -20.94 26.73
N PHE A 6 -21.43 -19.93 27.35
CA PHE A 6 -21.49 -18.57 26.80
C PHE A 6 -20.13 -17.89 26.79
N LEU A 7 -19.38 -17.95 27.90
CA LEU A 7 -18.01 -17.41 27.97
C LEU A 7 -17.07 -18.10 26.97
N SER A 8 -17.19 -19.42 26.84
CA SER A 8 -16.42 -20.18 25.87
C SER A 8 -16.76 -19.80 24.42
N ALA A 9 -18.04 -19.59 24.11
CA ALA A 9 -18.47 -19.15 22.78
C ALA A 9 -17.99 -17.73 22.47
N MET A 10 -18.04 -16.82 23.46
CA MET A 10 -17.51 -15.46 23.33
C MET A 10 -15.99 -15.47 23.10
N ALA A 11 -15.24 -16.28 23.84
CA ALA A 11 -13.80 -16.43 23.67
C ALA A 11 -13.43 -16.96 22.28
N MET A 12 -14.13 -17.99 21.79
CA MET A 12 -13.93 -18.52 20.44
C MET A 12 -14.26 -17.48 19.37
N THR A 13 -15.33 -16.69 19.55
CA THR A 13 -15.71 -15.63 18.61
C THR A 13 -14.63 -14.54 18.53
N VAL A 14 -14.08 -14.14 19.68
CA VAL A 14 -12.96 -13.16 19.75
C VAL A 14 -11.69 -13.73 19.13
N CYS A 15 -11.35 -15.01 19.39
CA CYS A 15 -10.19 -15.65 18.75
C CYS A 15 -10.32 -15.68 17.22
N MET A 16 -11.50 -15.99 16.69
CA MET A 16 -11.73 -16.01 15.24
C MET A 16 -11.62 -14.60 14.61
N LEU A 17 -12.01 -13.55 15.34
CA LEU A 17 -11.82 -12.16 14.91
C LEU A 17 -10.35 -11.72 14.97
N MET A 18 -9.57 -12.26 15.91
CA MET A 18 -8.14 -11.97 16.06
C MET A 18 -7.28 -12.68 14.99
N THR A 19 -7.78 -13.77 14.39
CA THR A 19 -7.09 -14.52 13.32
C THR A 19 -7.35 -13.98 11.92
N CYS A 20 -7.97 -12.81 11.77
CA CYS A 20 -8.03 -12.13 10.48
C CYS A 20 -6.60 -11.74 10.08
N ASP A 21 -5.99 -12.51 9.17
CA ASP A 21 -4.78 -12.11 8.47
C ASP A 21 -5.05 -10.77 7.79
N ALA A 22 -4.63 -9.69 8.45
CA ALA A 22 -4.79 -8.34 7.95
C ALA A 22 -3.82 -8.15 6.78
N SER A 23 -4.27 -8.46 5.58
CA SER A 23 -3.51 -8.18 4.36
C SER A 23 -3.49 -6.67 4.13
N VAL A 24 -2.30 -6.09 4.13
CA VAL A 24 -2.10 -4.70 3.71
C VAL A 24 -1.92 -4.68 2.20
N TRP A 25 -2.68 -3.85 1.49
CA TRP A 25 -2.50 -3.64 0.05
C TRP A 25 -1.82 -2.30 -0.22
N LEU A 26 -1.10 -2.27 -1.34
CA LEU A 26 -0.52 -1.06 -1.91
C LEU A 26 -1.22 -0.76 -3.23
N SER A 27 -1.56 0.50 -3.47
CA SER A 27 -2.17 0.96 -4.71
C SER A 27 -1.37 2.13 -5.28
N ALA A 28 -1.23 2.14 -6.60
CA ALA A 28 -0.62 3.20 -7.36
C ALA A 28 -1.39 3.37 -8.68
N PRO A 29 -1.30 4.53 -9.34
CA PRO A 29 -1.81 4.71 -10.69
C PRO A 29 -1.25 3.66 -11.65
N ALA A 30 -2.09 3.08 -12.50
CA ALA A 30 -1.67 2.08 -13.48
C ALA A 30 -0.78 2.66 -14.58
N THR A 31 -1.06 3.90 -14.99
CA THR A 31 -0.33 4.63 -16.03
C THR A 31 -0.31 6.11 -15.67
N VAL A 32 0.77 6.80 -16.04
CA VAL A 32 0.87 8.26 -16.00
C VAL A 32 1.17 8.79 -17.39
N HIS A 33 0.59 9.95 -17.72
CA HIS A 33 0.86 10.65 -18.97
C HIS A 33 1.83 11.79 -18.69
N LEU A 34 2.94 11.80 -19.42
CA LEU A 34 3.97 12.83 -19.32
C LEU A 34 4.04 13.58 -20.65
N GLU A 35 4.02 14.90 -20.54
CA GLU A 35 4.37 15.79 -21.64
C GLU A 35 5.90 15.96 -21.71
N GLN A 36 6.39 16.46 -22.84
CA GLN A 36 7.82 16.71 -23.00
C GLN A 36 8.34 17.68 -21.92
N ASP A 37 9.47 17.32 -21.30
CA ASP A 37 10.13 18.10 -20.24
C ASP A 37 9.27 18.32 -18.97
N SER A 38 8.29 17.43 -18.74
CA SER A 38 7.42 17.45 -17.56
C SER A 38 7.77 16.36 -16.55
N SER A 39 7.46 16.63 -15.28
CA SER A 39 7.57 15.68 -14.17
C SER A 39 6.21 15.53 -13.47
N THR A 40 5.89 14.31 -13.04
CA THR A 40 4.67 14.02 -12.26
C THR A 40 5.01 13.20 -11.03
N ASN A 41 4.35 13.53 -9.92
CA ASN A 41 4.46 12.78 -8.67
C ASN A 41 3.50 11.58 -8.71
N VAL A 42 4.04 10.39 -8.46
CA VAL A 42 3.26 9.16 -8.33
C VAL A 42 3.11 8.83 -6.86
N THR A 43 1.87 8.85 -6.36
CA THR A 43 1.58 8.52 -4.97
C THR A 43 1.24 7.03 -4.83
N ILE A 44 1.98 6.33 -3.99
CA ILE A 44 1.64 4.96 -3.57
C ILE A 44 0.90 5.04 -2.24
N VAL A 45 -0.31 4.49 -2.20
CA VAL A 45 -1.18 4.50 -1.03
C VAL A 45 -1.22 3.11 -0.42
N SER A 46 -1.07 3.03 0.90
CA SER A 46 -1.28 1.78 1.64
C SER A 46 -2.65 1.77 2.30
N SER A 47 -3.25 0.59 2.38
CA SER A 47 -4.56 0.39 3.03
C SER A 47 -4.53 0.61 4.54
N ALA A 48 -3.35 0.57 5.15
CA ALA A 48 -3.14 0.72 6.58
C ALA A 48 -1.72 1.25 6.85
N PRO A 49 -1.46 1.80 8.05
CA PRO A 49 -0.11 2.13 8.45
C PRO A 49 0.84 0.93 8.39
N LEU A 50 2.03 1.14 7.83
CA LEU A 50 3.07 0.13 7.76
C LEU A 50 4.00 0.28 8.97
N ASN A 51 4.03 -0.72 9.84
CA ASN A 51 4.95 -0.77 10.99
C ASN A 51 6.25 -1.54 10.66
N VAL A 52 6.45 -1.89 9.40
CA VAL A 52 7.60 -2.65 8.90
C VAL A 52 8.20 -1.95 7.68
N THR A 53 9.48 -2.19 7.44
CA THR A 53 10.13 -1.73 6.20
C THR A 53 9.60 -2.52 5.01
N VAL A 54 9.14 -1.81 3.97
CA VAL A 54 8.68 -2.39 2.71
C VAL A 54 9.66 -2.02 1.61
N VAL A 55 10.06 -3.00 0.80
CA VAL A 55 10.88 -2.79 -0.39
C VAL A 55 9.96 -2.83 -1.61
N ILE A 56 9.87 -1.72 -2.34
CA ILE A 56 9.02 -1.58 -3.53
C ILE A 56 9.91 -1.66 -4.77
N GLY A 57 9.71 -2.68 -5.60
CA GLY A 57 10.33 -2.77 -6.93
C GLY A 57 9.41 -2.16 -7.98
N ILE A 58 9.91 -1.17 -8.74
CA ILE A 58 9.14 -0.49 -9.79
C ILE A 58 9.69 -0.95 -11.14
N ASN A 59 8.84 -1.64 -11.93
CA ASN A 59 9.15 -1.97 -13.31
C ASN A 59 8.48 -0.97 -14.24
N ILE A 60 9.27 -0.18 -14.97
CA ILE A 60 8.75 0.91 -15.80
C ILE A 60 8.82 0.51 -17.26
N THR A 61 7.65 0.41 -17.87
CA THR A 61 7.49 0.33 -19.32
C THR A 61 7.03 1.68 -19.83
N TYR A 62 7.63 2.17 -20.92
CA TYR A 62 7.27 3.45 -21.52
C TYR A 62 7.03 3.30 -23.01
N ALA A 63 6.13 4.14 -23.53
CA ALA A 63 5.87 4.29 -24.95
C ALA A 63 5.87 5.79 -25.25
N SER A 64 6.71 6.22 -26.18
CA SER A 64 6.83 7.62 -26.57
C SER A 64 6.97 7.71 -28.08
N THR A 65 6.32 8.71 -28.66
CA THR A 65 6.46 9.07 -30.08
C THR A 65 7.77 9.80 -30.37
N ASN A 66 8.46 10.29 -29.33
CA ASN A 66 9.77 10.94 -29.41
C ASN A 66 10.84 10.05 -28.75
N ASP A 67 12.07 10.03 -29.27
CA ASP A 67 13.21 9.20 -28.81
C ASP A 67 13.70 9.49 -27.36
N ARG A 68 12.97 10.29 -26.57
CA ARG A 68 13.40 10.69 -25.23
C ARG A 68 13.03 9.65 -24.18
N ILE A 69 14.05 9.27 -23.41
CA ILE A 69 14.06 8.31 -22.32
C ILE A 69 13.33 8.92 -21.12
N VAL A 70 12.40 8.16 -20.53
CA VAL A 70 11.85 8.49 -19.21
C VAL A 70 13.01 8.45 -18.21
N GLU A 71 13.40 9.61 -17.69
CA GLU A 71 14.41 9.70 -16.64
C GLU A 71 13.75 9.40 -15.29
N LEU A 72 14.20 8.33 -14.63
CA LEU A 72 13.80 8.05 -13.25
C LEU A 72 14.54 9.01 -12.32
N PRO A 73 13.86 9.61 -11.33
CA PRO A 73 14.53 10.44 -10.35
C PRO A 73 15.49 9.60 -9.48
N GLU A 74 16.65 10.18 -9.18
CA GLU A 74 17.67 9.58 -8.30
C GLU A 74 17.23 9.55 -6.83
N VAL A 75 16.22 10.36 -6.47
CA VAL A 75 15.68 10.50 -5.12
C VAL A 75 14.16 10.26 -5.16
N MET A 76 13.70 9.27 -4.41
CA MET A 76 12.28 9.08 -4.13
C MET A 76 11.97 9.61 -2.72
N ASP A 77 11.11 10.61 -2.63
CA ASP A 77 10.64 11.12 -1.35
C ASP A 77 9.46 10.25 -0.87
N VAL A 78 9.72 9.33 0.05
CA VAL A 78 8.72 8.41 0.60
C VAL A 78 8.11 9.05 1.85
N THR A 79 7.00 9.77 1.67
CA THR A 79 6.23 10.30 2.81
C THR A 79 5.25 9.24 3.30
N CYS A 80 5.58 8.57 4.41
CA CYS A 80 4.64 7.71 5.13
C CYS A 80 3.81 8.56 6.10
N ALA A 81 2.56 8.88 5.75
CA ALA A 81 1.64 9.55 6.67
C ALA A 81 1.01 8.53 7.64
N LEU A 82 1.36 8.62 8.91
CA LEU A 82 0.67 7.94 10.00
C LEU A 82 -0.64 8.69 10.29
N HIS A 83 -1.77 8.15 9.85
CA HIS A 83 -3.07 8.59 10.36
C HIS A 83 -3.31 7.86 11.69
N LEU A 84 -2.92 8.48 12.80
CA LEU A 84 -3.39 8.07 14.13
C LEU A 84 -4.80 8.65 14.37
N PRO A 85 -5.73 7.86 14.94
CA PRO A 85 -7.07 8.33 15.32
C PRO A 85 -7.05 9.32 16.49
#